data_AF-A0A9E4FKA4-F1
#
_entry.id   AF-A0A9E4FKA4-F1
#
_cell.length_a   1.000
_cell.length_b   1.000
_cell.length_c   1.000
_cell.angle_alpha   90.00
_cell.angle_beta   90.00
_cell.angle_gamma   90.00
#
_symmetry.space_group_name_H-M   'P 1'
#
loop_
_entity.id
_entity.type
_entity.pdbx_description
1 polymer ?
#
loop_
_entity_poly.entity_id
_entity_poly.type
_entity_poly.pdbx_seq_one_letter_code
_entity_poly.pdbx_strand_id
1 'polypeptide(L)'
;MKTLLEAGVHFGHQTRRWNPHMKRYIFTHRNGIHIIDLQQTLVLLENACKSITQLVASGGDIMFVGTKKQAQETIQQEARRSNMPYINQRWLGGTLTNFKTIRARINYMVQLEERIEKGALLGLTKKESLKLQDELNRLHKYFVTSMPAALFVIDIEKEDICIAEAARLGIPIVALVDSNCDPNLVTVPIPGNDDAIRSIRLIAGRVADAILEGLRQRAPLEPETDEEVEEDYEEEKPEFLELDAQELESALSFRATPQDSAPAEVQTAVQPDNQGWSESSETAPAVSTTAEEAPGTEAS
;
A
#
# COMPACT_ATOMS: atom_id res chain seq x y z
N MET A 1 18.24 -15.23 -9.26
CA MET A 1 19.12 -14.92 -8.10
C MET A 1 19.62 -13.47 -8.09
N LYS A 2 20.23 -12.96 -9.17
CA LYS A 2 20.75 -11.56 -9.24
C LYS A 2 19.73 -10.50 -8.83
N THR A 3 18.49 -10.60 -9.32
CA THR A 3 17.38 -9.69 -8.98
C THR A 3 17.04 -9.67 -7.48
N LEU A 4 17.09 -10.82 -6.80
CA LEU A 4 16.85 -10.90 -5.34
C LEU A 4 17.95 -10.18 -4.55
N LEU A 5 19.19 -10.25 -5.04
CA LEU A 5 20.32 -9.56 -4.43
C LEU A 5 20.18 -8.04 -4.59
N GLU A 6 19.86 -7.56 -5.80
CA GLU A 6 19.68 -6.13 -6.12
C GLU A 6 18.47 -5.51 -5.40
N ALA A 7 17.40 -6.28 -5.22
CA ALA A 7 16.23 -5.86 -4.46
C ALA A 7 16.45 -5.82 -2.94
N GLY A 8 17.57 -6.37 -2.45
CA GLY A 8 17.92 -6.37 -1.02
C GLY A 8 17.18 -7.42 -0.19
N VAL A 9 16.72 -8.51 -0.81
CA VAL A 9 15.97 -9.59 -0.12
C VAL A 9 16.82 -10.33 0.92
N HIS A 10 18.14 -10.36 0.71
CA HIS A 10 19.10 -11.08 1.56
C HIS A 10 19.40 -10.40 2.89
N PHE A 11 19.01 -9.14 3.08
CA PHE A 11 19.23 -8.46 4.35
C PHE A 11 18.17 -8.88 5.36
N GLY A 12 18.60 -9.27 6.55
CA GLY A 12 17.72 -9.42 7.70
C GLY A 12 17.86 -8.28 8.70
N HIS A 13 17.43 -8.54 9.92
CA HIS A 13 17.54 -7.66 11.07
C HIS A 13 18.91 -7.76 11.78
N GLN A 14 19.07 -6.90 12.80
CA GLN A 14 20.25 -6.88 13.67
C GLN A 14 20.39 -8.19 14.46
N THR A 15 21.64 -8.59 14.74
CA THR A 15 21.97 -9.84 15.47
C THR A 15 21.37 -9.95 16.88
N ARG A 16 20.90 -8.85 17.46
CA ARG A 16 20.23 -8.84 18.78
C ARG A 16 18.74 -9.20 18.72
N ARG A 17 18.11 -9.06 17.56
CA ARG A 17 16.65 -9.21 17.38
C ARG A 17 16.27 -10.49 16.65
N TRP A 18 17.21 -11.39 16.42
CA TRP A 18 16.97 -12.60 15.64
C TRP A 18 16.25 -13.68 16.45
N ASN A 19 15.48 -14.51 15.74
CA ASN A 19 14.81 -15.68 16.28
C ASN A 19 15.66 -16.95 16.05
N PRO A 20 15.93 -17.76 17.09
CA PRO A 20 16.70 -19.00 16.95
C PRO A 20 16.17 -19.99 15.91
N HIS A 21 14.85 -20.03 15.66
CA HIS A 21 14.24 -20.90 14.66
C HIS A 21 14.59 -20.49 13.22
N MET A 22 15.02 -19.24 12.99
CA MET A 22 15.51 -18.77 11.69
C MET A 22 16.94 -19.21 11.38
N LYS A 23 17.65 -19.86 12.32
CA LYS A 23 19.05 -20.28 12.14
C LYS A 23 19.29 -21.06 10.84
N ARG A 24 18.32 -21.87 10.41
CA ARG A 24 18.42 -22.68 9.18
C ARG A 24 18.44 -21.85 7.88
N TYR A 25 17.84 -20.66 7.90
CA TYR A 25 17.73 -19.77 6.73
C TYR A 25 18.78 -18.65 6.75
N ILE A 26 19.46 -18.43 7.87
CA ILE A 26 20.51 -17.42 8.00
C ILE A 26 21.83 -18.03 7.51
N PHE A 27 22.44 -17.40 6.50
CA PHE A 27 23.72 -17.80 5.94
C PHE A 27 24.90 -17.33 6.81
N THR A 28 24.94 -16.03 7.12
CA THR A 28 26.00 -15.43 7.94
C THR A 28 25.53 -14.11 8.55
N HIS A 29 26.41 -13.39 9.26
CA HIS A 29 26.17 -12.02 9.69
C HIS A 29 27.35 -11.14 9.28
N ARG A 30 27.07 -9.90 8.83
CA ARG A 30 28.09 -8.92 8.47
C ARG A 30 27.67 -7.56 9.02
N ASN A 31 28.62 -6.84 9.65
CA ASN A 31 28.36 -5.53 10.25
C ASN A 31 27.16 -5.52 11.23
N GLY A 32 26.94 -6.63 11.94
CA GLY A 32 25.83 -6.77 12.90
C GLY A 32 24.45 -7.02 12.29
N ILE A 33 24.35 -7.26 10.98
CA ILE A 33 23.11 -7.59 10.26
C ILE A 33 23.17 -9.04 9.80
N HIS A 34 22.07 -9.79 9.96
CA HIS A 34 21.96 -11.15 9.41
C HIS A 34 21.80 -11.13 7.90
N ILE A 35 22.46 -12.08 7.23
CA ILE A 35 22.34 -12.31 5.80
C ILE A 35 21.59 -13.62 5.61
N ILE A 36 20.46 -13.54 4.92
CA ILE A 36 19.57 -14.66 4.60
C ILE A 36 20.11 -15.40 3.36
N ASP A 37 20.01 -16.72 3.37
CA ASP A 37 20.41 -17.58 2.26
C ASP A 37 19.41 -17.49 1.09
N LEU A 38 19.81 -16.77 0.04
CA LEU A 38 19.01 -16.58 -1.16
C LEU A 38 18.76 -17.87 -1.96
N GLN A 39 19.60 -18.90 -1.82
CA GLN A 39 19.36 -20.17 -2.52
C GLN A 39 18.11 -20.85 -1.93
N GLN A 40 18.01 -20.86 -0.60
CA GLN A 40 16.82 -21.36 0.09
C GLN A 40 15.60 -20.50 -0.22
N THR A 41 15.74 -19.17 -0.22
CA THR A 41 14.65 -18.26 -0.61
C THR A 41 14.11 -18.57 -2.01
N LEU A 42 14.99 -18.82 -2.99
CA LEU A 42 14.58 -19.10 -4.37
C LEU A 42 13.74 -20.39 -4.45
N VAL A 43 14.23 -21.48 -3.84
CA VAL A 43 13.53 -22.77 -3.84
C VAL A 43 12.17 -22.67 -3.13
N LEU A 44 12.13 -22.00 -1.98
CA LEU A 44 10.90 -21.83 -1.20
C LEU A 44 9.90 -20.91 -1.91
N LEU A 45 10.37 -19.84 -2.56
CA LEU A 45 9.54 -18.95 -3.36
C LEU A 45 8.92 -19.70 -4.55
N GLU A 46 9.70 -20.51 -5.27
CA GLU A 46 9.17 -21.31 -6.38
C GLU A 46 8.11 -22.32 -5.92
N ASN A 47 8.35 -22.98 -4.78
CA ASN A 47 7.39 -23.91 -4.19
C ASN A 47 6.11 -23.19 -3.74
N ALA A 48 6.24 -22.00 -3.14
CA ALA A 48 5.11 -21.15 -2.76
C ALA A 48 4.29 -20.75 -3.99
N CYS A 49 4.94 -20.26 -5.05
CA CYS A 49 4.27 -19.90 -6.30
C CYS A 49 3.53 -21.10 -6.92
N LYS A 50 4.15 -22.29 -6.99
CA LYS A 50 3.49 -23.50 -7.50
C LYS A 50 2.23 -23.85 -6.70
N SER A 51 2.32 -23.78 -5.38
CA SER A 51 1.19 -24.08 -4.47
C SER A 51 0.06 -23.06 -4.66
N ILE A 52 0.42 -21.79 -4.83
CA ILE A 52 -0.50 -20.68 -5.09
C ILE A 52 -1.21 -20.86 -6.44
N THR A 53 -0.47 -21.14 -7.51
CA THR A 53 -1.03 -21.37 -8.85
C THR A 53 -2.05 -22.50 -8.82
N GLN A 54 -1.73 -23.63 -8.17
CA GLN A 54 -2.64 -24.77 -8.04
C GLN A 54 -3.91 -24.42 -7.24
N LEU A 55 -3.77 -23.68 -6.14
CA LEU A 55 -4.90 -23.28 -5.32
C LEU A 55 -5.85 -22.36 -6.09
N VAL A 56 -5.30 -21.39 -6.83
CA VAL A 56 -6.09 -20.45 -7.64
C VAL A 56 -6.74 -21.16 -8.83
N ALA A 57 -6.04 -22.10 -9.48
CA ALA A 57 -6.60 -22.93 -10.54
C ALA A 57 -7.80 -23.76 -10.04
N SER A 58 -7.77 -24.23 -8.79
CA SER A 58 -8.91 -24.91 -8.14
C SER A 58 -10.06 -23.97 -7.76
N GLY A 59 -9.87 -22.66 -7.92
CA GLY A 59 -10.86 -21.62 -7.65
C GLY A 59 -10.80 -21.00 -6.26
N GLY A 60 -9.70 -21.19 -5.52
CA GLY A 60 -9.49 -20.56 -4.22
C GLY A 60 -8.95 -19.14 -4.32
N ASP A 61 -9.54 -18.21 -3.57
CA ASP A 61 -9.06 -16.83 -3.47
C ASP A 61 -7.86 -16.75 -2.51
N ILE A 62 -6.88 -15.91 -2.85
CA ILE A 62 -5.73 -15.62 -1.99
C ILE A 62 -5.85 -14.21 -1.47
N MET A 63 -5.75 -14.04 -0.15
CA MET A 63 -5.78 -12.71 0.45
C MET A 63 -4.38 -12.20 0.76
N PHE A 64 -4.08 -11.00 0.28
CA PHE A 64 -2.84 -10.30 0.60
C PHE A 64 -2.99 -9.51 1.90
N VAL A 65 -2.03 -9.67 2.82
CA VAL A 65 -2.04 -9.00 4.12
C VAL A 65 -0.69 -8.34 4.36
N GLY A 66 -0.70 -7.04 4.66
CA GLY A 66 0.49 -6.32 5.05
C GLY A 66 0.17 -4.91 5.52
N THR A 67 0.13 -4.69 6.84
CA THR A 67 -0.15 -3.38 7.44
C THR A 67 1.11 -2.53 7.65
N LYS A 68 2.29 -3.13 7.48
CA LYS A 68 3.59 -2.45 7.54
C LYS A 68 3.67 -1.34 6.49
N LYS A 69 4.12 -0.14 6.87
CA LYS A 69 4.14 1.06 6.00
C LYS A 69 4.80 0.81 4.64
N GLN A 70 5.88 0.04 4.63
CA GLN A 70 6.65 -0.32 3.44
C GLN A 70 5.92 -1.30 2.52
N ALA A 71 4.95 -2.06 3.05
CA ALA A 71 4.18 -3.05 2.32
C ALA A 71 2.83 -2.51 1.80
N GLN A 72 2.25 -1.48 2.44
CA GLN A 72 0.85 -1.11 2.22
C GLN A 72 0.50 -0.80 0.76
N GLU A 73 1.34 -0.01 0.09
CA GLU A 73 1.12 0.40 -1.29
C GLU A 73 1.35 -0.76 -2.27
N THR A 74 2.43 -1.51 -2.07
CA THR A 74 2.78 -2.66 -2.91
C THR A 74 1.73 -3.76 -2.84
N ILE A 75 1.26 -4.10 -1.64
CA ILE A 75 0.20 -5.09 -1.46
C ILE A 75 -1.07 -4.66 -2.19
N GLN A 76 -1.46 -3.39 -2.06
CA GLN A 76 -2.65 -2.85 -2.73
C GLN A 76 -2.52 -2.91 -4.25
N GLN A 77 -1.36 -2.55 -4.80
CA GLN A 77 -1.13 -2.56 -6.25
C GLN A 77 -1.18 -3.98 -6.81
N GLU A 78 -0.45 -4.93 -6.22
CA GLU A 78 -0.38 -6.31 -6.72
C GLU A 78 -1.68 -7.10 -6.50
N ALA A 79 -2.39 -6.84 -5.40
CA ALA A 79 -3.69 -7.45 -5.16
C ALA A 79 -4.76 -6.94 -6.14
N ARG A 80 -4.78 -5.63 -6.43
CA ARG A 80 -5.66 -5.06 -7.46
C ARG A 80 -5.34 -5.60 -8.85
N ARG A 81 -4.05 -5.73 -9.17
CA ARG A 81 -3.59 -6.31 -10.44
C ARG A 81 -4.05 -7.77 -10.62
N SER A 82 -4.08 -8.55 -9.54
CA SER A 82 -4.52 -9.95 -9.56
C SER A 82 -6.01 -10.15 -9.25
N ASN A 83 -6.77 -9.07 -9.05
CA ASN A 83 -8.18 -9.08 -8.63
C ASN A 83 -8.43 -9.92 -7.36
N MET A 84 -7.51 -9.84 -6.41
CA MET A 84 -7.54 -10.59 -5.16
C MET A 84 -7.84 -9.68 -3.95
N PRO A 85 -8.48 -10.21 -2.89
CA PRO A 85 -8.75 -9.43 -1.69
C PRO A 85 -7.45 -9.03 -0.97
N TYR A 86 -7.45 -7.87 -0.33
CA TYR A 86 -6.28 -7.40 0.43
C TYR A 86 -6.66 -6.62 1.69
N ILE A 87 -5.76 -6.66 2.68
CA ILE A 87 -5.81 -5.83 3.88
C ILE A 87 -4.44 -5.18 4.06
N ASN A 88 -4.37 -3.87 3.85
CA ASN A 88 -3.11 -3.11 3.93
C ASN A 88 -3.06 -2.08 5.06
N GLN A 89 -4.09 -2.00 5.90
CA GLN A 89 -4.25 -0.89 6.86
C GLN A 89 -4.17 -1.36 8.31
N ARG A 90 -5.16 -2.14 8.73
CA ARG A 90 -5.16 -2.77 10.05
C ARG A 90 -5.94 -4.05 10.00
N TRP A 91 -5.37 -5.13 10.52
CA TRP A 91 -6.10 -6.34 10.81
C TRP A 91 -7.04 -6.12 12.00
N LEU A 92 -8.35 -6.33 11.79
CA LEU A 92 -9.31 -6.33 12.89
C LEU A 92 -9.39 -7.73 13.48
N GLY A 93 -9.22 -7.86 14.79
CA GLY A 93 -9.40 -9.15 15.46
C GLY A 93 -10.80 -9.70 15.21
N GLY A 94 -10.89 -10.97 14.83
CA GLY A 94 -12.12 -11.63 14.44
C GLY A 94 -12.43 -11.58 12.94
N THR A 95 -11.54 -11.02 12.10
CA THR A 95 -11.77 -10.93 10.64
C THR A 95 -12.05 -12.30 10.02
N LEU A 96 -11.33 -13.34 10.42
CA LEU A 96 -11.55 -14.70 9.93
C LEU A 96 -12.41 -15.52 10.90
N THR A 97 -12.12 -15.43 12.19
CA THR A 97 -12.76 -16.28 13.21
C THR A 97 -14.20 -15.89 13.53
N ASN A 98 -14.56 -14.61 13.39
CA ASN A 98 -15.91 -14.08 13.63
C ASN A 98 -16.61 -13.64 12.33
N PHE A 99 -16.38 -14.38 11.24
CA PHE A 99 -16.93 -14.05 9.93
C PHE A 99 -18.47 -13.95 9.92
N LYS A 100 -19.17 -14.72 10.76
CA LYS A 100 -20.63 -14.67 10.89
C LYS A 100 -21.13 -13.28 11.31
N THR A 101 -20.47 -12.64 12.27
CA THR A 101 -20.85 -11.30 12.75
C THR A 101 -20.45 -10.23 11.73
N ILE A 102 -19.29 -10.40 11.11
CA ILE A 102 -18.77 -9.45 10.11
C ILE A 102 -19.59 -9.49 8.82
N ARG A 103 -20.19 -10.63 8.47
CA ARG A 103 -21.06 -10.79 7.30
C ARG A 103 -22.18 -9.76 7.23
N ALA A 104 -22.78 -9.38 8.36
CA ALA A 104 -23.81 -8.35 8.38
C ALA A 104 -23.26 -6.98 7.92
N ARG A 105 -22.03 -6.64 8.28
CA ARG A 105 -21.34 -5.41 7.84
C ARG A 105 -20.91 -5.50 6.38
N ILE A 106 -20.45 -6.67 5.92
CA ILE A 106 -20.12 -6.91 4.51
C ILE A 106 -21.38 -6.77 3.65
N ASN A 107 -22.50 -7.36 4.04
CA ASN A 107 -23.76 -7.24 3.31
C ASN A 107 -24.23 -5.78 3.23
N TYR A 108 -24.06 -5.01 4.30
CA TYR A 108 -24.35 -3.59 4.30
C TYR A 108 -23.44 -2.81 3.34
N MET A 109 -22.14 -3.16 3.27
CA MET A 109 -21.19 -2.59 2.31
C MET A 109 -21.63 -2.84 0.87
N VAL A 110 -21.96 -4.09 0.52
CA VAL A 110 -22.44 -4.46 -0.83
C VAL A 110 -23.75 -3.74 -1.17
N GLN A 111 -24.69 -3.66 -0.23
CA GLN A 111 -25.93 -2.90 -0.44
C GLN A 111 -25.66 -1.40 -0.66
N LEU A 112 -24.65 -0.83 0.01
CA LEU A 112 -24.27 0.57 -0.15
C LEU A 112 -23.64 0.80 -1.53
N GLU A 113 -22.77 -0.10 -1.99
CA GLU A 113 -22.22 -0.10 -3.36
C GLU A 113 -23.33 -0.11 -4.40
N GLU A 114 -24.27 -1.07 -4.32
CA GLU A 114 -25.37 -1.18 -5.26
C GLU A 114 -26.26 0.08 -5.29
N ARG A 115 -26.50 0.70 -4.13
CA ARG A 115 -27.30 1.94 -4.05
C ARG A 115 -26.58 3.09 -4.74
N ILE A 116 -25.27 3.21 -4.52
CA ILE A 116 -24.44 4.24 -5.16
C ILE A 116 -24.43 4.04 -6.67
N GLU A 117 -24.26 2.81 -7.15
CA GLU A 117 -24.27 2.45 -8.57
C GLU A 117 -25.63 2.74 -9.23
N LYS A 118 -26.74 2.48 -8.53
CA LYS A 118 -28.10 2.82 -8.98
C LYS A 118 -28.42 4.33 -8.96
N GLY A 119 -27.44 5.19 -8.65
CA GLY A 119 -27.58 6.64 -8.70
C GLY A 119 -28.19 7.28 -7.46
N ALA A 120 -28.18 6.61 -6.29
CA ALA A 120 -28.71 7.17 -5.04
C ALA A 120 -28.06 8.50 -4.62
N LEU A 121 -26.86 8.79 -5.12
CA LEU A 121 -26.15 10.04 -4.84
C LEU A 121 -26.76 11.28 -5.54
N LEU A 122 -27.54 11.08 -6.61
CA LEU A 122 -28.07 12.19 -7.43
C LEU A 122 -29.14 13.02 -6.71
N GLY A 123 -29.84 12.44 -5.73
CA GLY A 123 -30.88 13.11 -4.94
C GLY A 123 -30.40 13.66 -3.59
N LEU A 124 -29.11 13.49 -3.25
CA LEU A 124 -28.57 13.82 -1.93
C LEU A 124 -27.78 15.13 -1.96
N THR A 125 -27.69 15.78 -0.81
CA THR A 125 -26.82 16.95 -0.66
C THR A 125 -25.34 16.54 -0.78
N LYS A 126 -24.46 17.46 -1.21
CA LYS A 126 -23.01 17.19 -1.29
C LYS A 126 -22.42 16.63 0.02
N LYS A 127 -22.94 17.09 1.16
CA LYS A 127 -22.50 16.61 2.49
C LYS A 127 -22.92 15.17 2.75
N GLU A 128 -24.12 14.77 2.37
CA GLU A 128 -24.62 13.40 2.53
C GLU A 128 -23.94 12.45 1.54
N SER A 129 -23.75 12.88 0.31
CA SER A 129 -23.00 12.12 -0.70
C SER A 129 -21.58 11.83 -0.21
N LEU A 130 -20.88 12.84 0.32
CA LEU A 130 -19.55 12.66 0.88
C LEU A 130 -19.55 11.70 2.08
N LYS A 131 -20.52 11.81 3.00
CA LYS A 131 -20.64 10.90 4.15
C LYS A 131 -20.81 9.44 3.71
N LEU A 132 -21.64 9.18 2.70
CA LEU A 132 -21.86 7.83 2.18
C LEU A 132 -20.59 7.29 1.49
N GLN A 133 -19.88 8.13 0.73
CA GLN A 133 -18.61 7.76 0.11
C GLN A 133 -17.53 7.48 1.15
N ASP A 134 -17.41 8.31 2.19
CA ASP A 134 -16.47 8.10 3.29
C ASP A 134 -16.79 6.83 4.07
N GLU A 135 -18.08 6.53 4.28
CA GLU A 135 -18.54 5.29 4.90
C GLU A 135 -18.17 4.08 4.05
N LEU A 136 -18.43 4.12 2.73
CA LEU A 136 -18.06 3.07 1.78
C LEU A 136 -16.55 2.82 1.79
N ASN A 137 -15.76 3.90 1.64
CA ASN A 137 -14.30 3.85 1.64
C ASN A 137 -13.77 3.25 2.95
N ARG A 138 -14.40 3.60 4.08
CA ARG A 138 -14.07 3.02 5.39
C ARG A 138 -14.38 1.53 5.44
N LEU A 139 -15.50 1.08 4.87
CA LEU A 139 -15.86 -0.33 4.84
C LEU A 139 -14.89 -1.14 3.97
N HIS A 140 -14.58 -0.69 2.75
CA HIS A 140 -13.56 -1.31 1.86
C HIS A 140 -12.18 -1.41 2.51
N LYS A 141 -11.85 -0.46 3.39
CA LYS A 141 -10.56 -0.40 4.05
C LYS A 141 -10.31 -1.54 5.04
N TYR A 142 -11.37 -2.10 5.64
CA TYR A 142 -11.26 -3.04 6.76
C TYR A 142 -11.95 -4.37 6.55
N PHE A 143 -12.91 -4.45 5.63
CA PHE A 143 -13.71 -5.66 5.42
C PHE A 143 -13.39 -6.32 4.09
N VAL A 144 -13.38 -7.65 4.13
CA VAL A 144 -13.20 -8.50 2.96
C VAL A 144 -14.50 -9.22 2.66
N THR A 145 -14.80 -9.41 1.38
CA THR A 145 -16.10 -9.91 0.91
C THR A 145 -16.22 -11.43 1.05
N SER A 146 -15.16 -12.17 0.70
CA SER A 146 -15.11 -13.63 0.75
C SER A 146 -14.10 -14.14 1.78
N MET A 147 -14.27 -15.40 2.17
CA MET A 147 -13.29 -16.09 3.01
C MET A 147 -12.17 -16.64 2.11
N PRO A 148 -10.90 -16.30 2.37
CA PRO A 148 -9.81 -16.74 1.51
C PRO A 148 -9.46 -18.21 1.73
N ALA A 149 -8.99 -18.84 0.66
CA ALA A 149 -8.45 -20.21 0.69
C ALA A 149 -7.00 -20.25 1.21
N ALA A 150 -6.23 -19.18 1.01
CA ALA A 150 -4.89 -19.01 1.58
C ALA A 150 -4.58 -17.53 1.85
N LEU A 151 -3.59 -17.30 2.71
CA LEU A 151 -3.08 -15.96 3.01
C LEU A 151 -1.67 -15.79 2.48
N PHE A 152 -1.40 -14.62 1.90
CA PHE A 152 -0.05 -14.13 1.67
C PHE A 152 0.23 -12.96 2.62
N VAL A 153 1.13 -13.17 3.58
CA VAL A 153 1.38 -12.24 4.69
C VAL A 153 2.80 -11.67 4.61
N ILE A 154 2.93 -10.35 4.85
CA ILE A 154 4.22 -9.69 5.05
C ILE A 154 4.37 -9.34 6.52
N ASP A 155 5.50 -9.73 7.11
CA ASP A 155 5.85 -9.49 8.52
C ASP A 155 4.90 -10.22 9.50
N ILE A 156 5.33 -11.41 9.93
CA ILE A 156 4.58 -12.26 10.88
C ILE A 156 4.48 -11.61 12.26
N GLU A 157 5.51 -10.91 12.71
CA GLU A 157 5.52 -10.26 14.02
C GLU A 157 4.48 -9.14 14.08
N LYS A 158 4.31 -8.41 12.97
CA LYS A 158 3.32 -7.34 12.89
C LYS A 158 1.88 -7.85 12.76
N GLU A 159 1.69 -9.00 12.12
CA GLU A 159 0.38 -9.60 11.83
C GLU A 159 0.06 -10.82 12.70
N ASP A 160 0.53 -10.83 13.95
CA ASP A 160 0.37 -11.94 14.90
C ASP A 160 -1.09 -12.42 15.05
N ILE A 161 -2.05 -11.49 15.13
CA ILE A 161 -3.49 -11.79 15.23
C ILE A 161 -3.98 -12.51 13.97
N CYS A 162 -3.56 -12.06 12.78
CA CYS A 162 -3.92 -12.67 11.50
C CYS A 162 -3.44 -14.13 11.46
N ILE A 163 -2.18 -14.35 11.83
CA ILE A 163 -1.54 -15.67 11.84
C ILE A 163 -2.25 -16.60 12.83
N ALA A 164 -2.55 -16.12 14.04
CA ALA A 164 -3.26 -16.90 15.06
C ALA A 164 -4.69 -17.29 14.64
N GLU A 165 -5.40 -16.38 13.98
CA GLU A 165 -6.74 -16.67 13.44
C GLU A 165 -6.71 -17.68 12.30
N ALA A 166 -5.78 -17.50 11.36
CA ALA A 166 -5.59 -18.39 10.22
C ALA A 166 -5.20 -19.81 10.66
N ALA A 167 -4.26 -19.91 11.61
CA ALA A 167 -3.84 -21.18 12.20
C ALA A 167 -5.01 -21.92 12.89
N ARG A 168 -5.88 -21.19 13.62
CA ARG A 168 -7.05 -21.78 14.28
C ARG A 168 -8.07 -22.35 13.29
N LEU A 169 -8.18 -21.75 12.11
CA LEU A 169 -9.11 -22.16 11.06
C LEU A 169 -8.48 -23.17 10.08
N GLY A 170 -7.18 -23.45 10.19
CA GLY A 170 -6.45 -24.32 9.27
C GLY A 170 -6.26 -23.71 7.88
N ILE A 171 -6.31 -22.38 7.76
CA ILE A 171 -6.05 -21.70 6.48
C ILE A 171 -4.53 -21.67 6.26
N PRO A 172 -4.02 -22.17 5.13
CA PRO A 172 -2.60 -22.15 4.84
C PRO A 172 -2.06 -20.73 4.69
N ILE A 173 -0.86 -20.52 5.23
CA ILE A 173 -0.20 -19.20 5.27
C ILE A 173 1.12 -19.28 4.50
N VAL A 174 1.22 -18.46 3.47
CA VAL A 174 2.48 -18.14 2.79
C VAL A 174 2.95 -16.79 3.32
N ALA A 175 4.19 -16.69 3.80
CA ALA A 175 4.67 -15.43 4.36
C ALA A 175 6.10 -15.09 3.99
N LEU A 176 6.37 -13.80 3.84
CA LEU A 176 7.73 -13.25 3.80
C LEU A 176 8.24 -13.14 5.24
N VAL A 177 9.31 -13.88 5.56
CA VAL A 177 9.81 -14.05 6.92
C VAL A 177 11.22 -13.50 7.04
N ASP A 178 11.39 -12.46 7.85
CA ASP A 178 12.70 -11.96 8.24
C ASP A 178 13.24 -12.73 9.46
N SER A 179 14.54 -12.60 9.71
CA SER A 179 15.34 -13.18 10.79
C SER A 179 14.79 -13.02 12.22
N ASN A 180 13.92 -12.05 12.52
CA ASN A 180 13.26 -11.86 13.82
C ASN A 180 11.98 -12.68 14.01
N CYS A 181 11.41 -13.21 12.92
CA CYS A 181 10.14 -13.95 12.97
C CYS A 181 10.35 -15.46 13.21
N ASP A 182 9.34 -16.16 13.74
CA ASP A 182 9.36 -17.63 13.84
C ASP A 182 8.78 -18.25 12.54
N PRO A 183 9.59 -18.98 11.74
CA PRO A 183 9.14 -19.57 10.49
C PRO A 183 8.20 -20.77 10.69
N ASN A 184 8.06 -21.30 11.90
CA ASN A 184 7.19 -22.45 12.17
C ASN A 184 5.71 -22.06 12.34
N LEU A 185 5.41 -20.76 12.47
CA LEU A 185 4.05 -20.24 12.57
C LEU A 185 3.31 -20.23 11.23
N VAL A 186 4.03 -20.44 10.13
CA VAL A 186 3.50 -20.35 8.77
C VAL A 186 3.69 -21.66 8.01
N THR A 187 2.80 -21.93 7.06
CA THR A 187 2.81 -23.17 6.27
C THR A 187 3.96 -23.17 5.27
N VAL A 188 4.16 -22.04 4.58
CA VAL A 188 5.22 -21.87 3.58
C VAL A 188 6.00 -20.59 3.88
N PRO A 189 7.11 -20.68 4.64
CA PRO A 189 7.97 -19.54 4.90
C PRO A 189 8.82 -19.22 3.66
N ILE A 190 8.84 -17.95 3.25
CA ILE A 190 9.76 -17.40 2.26
C ILE A 190 10.75 -16.52 3.01
N PRO A 191 11.98 -16.99 3.28
CA PRO A 191 12.97 -16.20 4.00
C PRO A 191 13.37 -14.98 3.19
N GLY A 192 13.27 -13.77 3.76
CA GLY A 192 13.68 -12.56 3.08
C GLY A 192 13.37 -11.28 3.86
N ASN A 193 13.87 -10.17 3.35
CA ASN A 193 13.71 -8.84 3.92
C ASN A 193 12.27 -8.32 3.78
N ASP A 194 11.61 -8.01 4.89
CA ASP A 194 10.26 -7.41 4.91
C ASP A 194 10.27 -5.89 5.17
N ASP A 195 11.42 -5.26 5.38
CA ASP A 195 11.59 -3.82 5.58
C ASP A 195 11.82 -3.07 4.26
N ALA A 196 12.44 -3.72 3.27
CA ALA A 196 12.76 -3.09 2.00
C ALA A 196 11.57 -3.13 1.03
N ILE A 197 11.10 -1.95 0.60
CA ILE A 197 10.01 -1.81 -0.40
C ILE A 197 10.33 -2.60 -1.68
N ARG A 198 11.58 -2.57 -2.15
CA ARG A 198 12.02 -3.30 -3.35
C ARG A 198 11.93 -4.82 -3.16
N SER A 199 12.28 -5.33 -1.98
CA SER A 199 12.18 -6.74 -1.63
C SER A 199 10.71 -7.18 -1.63
N ILE A 200 9.87 -6.45 -0.88
CA ILE A 200 8.43 -6.71 -0.80
C ILE A 200 7.80 -6.70 -2.20
N ARG A 201 8.11 -5.70 -3.03
CA ARG A 201 7.60 -5.60 -4.40
C ARG A 201 8.00 -6.75 -5.29
N LEU A 202 9.26 -7.19 -5.20
CA LEU A 202 9.73 -8.32 -6.00
C LEU A 202 9.01 -9.62 -5.61
N ILE A 203 8.85 -9.89 -4.32
CA ILE A 203 8.20 -11.11 -3.83
C ILE A 203 6.68 -11.05 -4.09
N ALA A 204 6.02 -9.96 -3.71
CA ALA A 204 4.58 -9.80 -3.92
C ALA A 204 4.21 -9.81 -5.41
N GLY A 205 5.02 -9.18 -6.27
CA GLY A 205 4.83 -9.22 -7.72
C GLY A 205 4.95 -10.64 -8.27
N ARG A 206 5.97 -11.40 -7.84
CA ARG A 206 6.13 -12.79 -8.28
C ARG A 206 4.98 -13.70 -7.82
N VAL A 207 4.43 -13.44 -6.64
CA VAL A 207 3.22 -14.11 -6.13
C VAL A 207 1.99 -13.72 -6.95
N ALA A 208 1.79 -12.44 -7.25
CA ALA A 208 0.69 -11.99 -8.10
C ALA A 208 0.76 -12.56 -9.52
N ASP A 209 1.96 -12.67 -10.10
CA ASP A 209 2.16 -13.34 -11.40
C ASP A 209 1.73 -14.82 -11.33
N ALA A 210 2.05 -15.53 -10.23
CA ALA A 210 1.63 -16.92 -10.02
C ALA A 210 0.10 -17.07 -9.86
N ILE A 211 -0.56 -16.06 -9.27
CA ILE A 211 -2.03 -16.00 -9.17
C ILE A 211 -2.63 -15.80 -10.55
N LEU A 212 -2.12 -14.85 -11.34
CA LEU A 212 -2.59 -14.63 -12.71
C LEU A 212 -2.42 -15.87 -13.58
N GLU A 213 -1.31 -16.59 -13.44
CA GLU A 213 -1.10 -17.89 -14.10
C GLU A 213 -2.17 -18.92 -13.70
N GLY A 214 -2.50 -19.01 -12.40
CA GLY A 214 -3.56 -19.90 -11.92
C GLY A 214 -4.96 -19.50 -12.42
N LEU A 215 -5.24 -18.21 -12.53
CA LEU A 215 -6.50 -17.70 -13.09
C LEU A 215 -6.61 -18.04 -14.59
N ARG A 216 -5.52 -17.95 -15.35
CA ARG A 216 -5.48 -18.37 -16.76
C ARG A 216 -5.74 -19.87 -16.92
N GLN A 217 -5.20 -20.71 -16.04
CA GLN A 217 -5.47 -22.15 -16.04
C GLN A 217 -6.92 -22.50 -15.67
N ARG A 218 -7.58 -21.64 -14.87
CA ARG A 218 -8.98 -21.79 -14.47
C ARG A 218 -9.96 -21.37 -15.57
N ALA A 219 -9.59 -20.36 -16.37
CA ALA A 219 -10.42 -19.95 -17.49
C ALA A 219 -10.61 -21.15 -18.44
N PRO A 220 -11.85 -21.45 -18.88
CA PRO A 220 -12.02 -22.41 -19.95
C PRO A 220 -11.17 -21.93 -21.12
N LEU A 221 -10.35 -22.82 -21.66
CA LEU A 221 -9.56 -22.58 -22.87
C LEU A 221 -10.54 -22.16 -23.97
N GLU A 222 -10.75 -20.85 -24.14
CA GLU A 222 -11.11 -20.34 -25.45
C GLU A 222 -9.90 -20.67 -26.33
N PRO A 223 -10.10 -21.36 -27.47
CA PRO A 223 -8.98 -21.67 -28.34
C PRO A 223 -8.34 -20.35 -28.74
N GLU A 224 -7.08 -20.16 -28.36
CA GLU A 224 -6.27 -19.06 -28.85
C GLU A 224 -6.26 -19.21 -30.38
N THR A 225 -6.96 -18.31 -31.07
CA THR A 225 -6.73 -18.10 -32.49
C THR A 225 -5.34 -17.53 -32.60
N ASP A 226 -4.38 -18.38 -32.97
CA ASP A 226 -3.10 -17.97 -33.52
C ASP A 226 -3.38 -17.10 -34.76
N GLU A 227 -3.61 -15.81 -34.55
CA GLU A 227 -3.41 -14.80 -35.58
C GLU A 227 -1.97 -14.29 -35.41
N GLU A 228 -1.06 -14.99 -36.08
CA GLU A 228 0.20 -14.41 -36.55
C GLU A 228 -0.15 -13.20 -37.41
N VAL A 229 -0.18 -12.01 -36.80
CA VAL A 229 -0.16 -10.76 -37.56
C VAL A 229 1.30 -10.51 -37.93
N GLU A 230 1.69 -10.96 -39.13
CA GLU A 230 2.87 -10.46 -39.82
C GLU A 230 2.72 -8.94 -39.98
N GLU A 231 3.51 -8.16 -39.22
CA GLU A 231 3.68 -6.73 -39.46
C GLU A 231 4.56 -6.52 -40.70
N ASP A 232 3.93 -6.43 -41.88
CA ASP A 232 4.54 -5.80 -43.05
C ASP A 232 4.53 -4.27 -42.86
N TYR A 233 5.72 -3.70 -42.64
CA TYR A 233 5.94 -2.25 -42.62
C TYR A 233 6.10 -1.74 -44.07
N GLU A 234 5.02 -1.27 -44.69
CA GLU A 234 5.10 -0.38 -45.85
C GLU A 234 5.20 1.09 -45.38
N GLU A 235 6.33 1.73 -45.68
CA GLU A 235 6.57 3.17 -45.51
C GLU A 235 5.69 3.99 -46.47
N GLU A 236 4.52 4.44 -46.03
CA GLU A 236 3.79 5.51 -46.71
C GLU A 236 4.25 6.89 -46.21
N LYS A 237 4.95 7.62 -47.08
CA LYS A 237 5.25 9.05 -46.91
C LYS A 237 3.96 9.87 -46.96
N PRO A 238 3.70 10.78 -45.99
CA PRO A 238 2.60 11.72 -46.14
C PRO A 238 2.95 12.80 -47.17
N GLU A 239 2.15 12.88 -48.22
CA GLU A 239 2.13 13.92 -49.23
C GLU A 239 1.68 15.25 -48.60
N PHE A 240 2.56 16.25 -48.63
CA PHE A 240 2.33 17.58 -48.06
C PHE A 240 1.27 18.32 -48.91
N LEU A 241 0.08 18.55 -48.36
CA LEU A 241 -0.90 19.48 -48.91
C LEU A 241 -0.41 20.92 -48.64
N GLU A 242 0.08 21.57 -49.69
CA GLU A 242 0.38 23.00 -49.73
C GLU A 242 -0.91 23.80 -49.47
N LEU A 243 -1.05 24.34 -48.26
CA LEU A 243 -2.01 25.40 -47.96
C LEU A 243 -1.30 26.75 -48.03
N ASP A 244 -1.92 27.63 -48.81
CA ASP A 244 -1.45 28.91 -49.30
C ASP A 244 -1.04 29.88 -48.16
N ALA A 245 0.15 30.46 -48.28
CA ALA A 245 0.75 31.38 -47.31
C ALA A 245 -0.02 32.71 -47.17
N GLN A 246 -0.98 33.00 -48.06
CA GLN A 246 -1.81 34.20 -48.01
C GLN A 246 -2.92 34.17 -46.95
N GLU A 247 -3.39 33.00 -46.49
CA GLU A 247 -4.44 32.93 -45.46
C GLU A 247 -3.90 33.15 -44.03
N LEU A 248 -2.66 32.73 -43.76
CA LEU A 248 -2.01 32.89 -42.44
C LEU A 248 -1.63 34.35 -42.12
N GLU A 249 -1.26 35.15 -43.12
CA GLU A 249 -0.98 36.59 -42.91
C GLU A 249 -2.26 37.41 -42.67
N SER A 250 -3.40 37.01 -43.27
CA SER A 250 -4.69 37.68 -43.04
C SER A 250 -5.22 37.47 -41.62
N ALA A 251 -4.94 36.31 -41.00
CA ALA A 251 -5.37 35.99 -39.64
C ALA A 251 -4.53 36.70 -38.56
N LEU A 252 -3.27 37.04 -38.85
CA LEU A 252 -2.37 37.78 -37.94
C LEU A 252 -2.56 39.30 -38.03
N SER A 253 -3.21 39.81 -39.08
CA SER A 253 -3.51 41.23 -39.29
C SER A 253 -4.75 41.74 -38.53
N PHE A 254 -5.61 40.87 -37.96
CA PHE A 254 -6.88 41.28 -37.35
C PHE A 254 -6.83 41.48 -35.81
N ARG A 255 -5.68 41.27 -35.16
CA ARG A 255 -5.57 41.32 -33.68
C ARG A 255 -4.57 42.32 -33.10
N ALA A 256 -4.20 43.35 -33.86
CA ALA A 256 -3.34 44.43 -33.39
C ALA A 256 -3.94 45.81 -33.70
N THR A 257 -4.70 46.38 -32.76
CA THR A 257 -4.78 47.83 -32.59
C THR A 257 -4.35 48.17 -31.15
N PRO A 258 -3.18 48.79 -30.96
CA PRO A 258 -2.74 49.30 -29.67
C PRO A 258 -3.34 50.69 -29.42
N GLN A 259 -4.03 50.86 -28.29
CA GLN A 259 -4.27 52.18 -27.72
C GLN A 259 -3.15 52.54 -26.74
N ASP A 260 -2.58 53.67 -27.07
CA ASP A 260 -1.53 54.46 -26.44
C ASP A 260 -1.90 54.92 -25.02
N SER A 261 -0.93 54.89 -24.09
CA SER A 261 -0.77 55.93 -23.05
C SER A 261 0.47 55.69 -22.20
N ALA A 262 1.38 56.65 -22.30
CA ALA A 262 2.64 56.81 -21.58
C ALA A 262 2.51 56.95 -20.05
N PRO A 263 3.61 56.77 -19.29
CA PRO A 263 3.64 57.04 -17.86
C PRO A 263 3.98 58.52 -17.57
N ALA A 264 3.26 59.14 -16.63
CA ALA A 264 3.63 60.42 -16.06
C ALA A 264 3.47 60.39 -14.53
N GLU A 265 4.52 60.87 -13.85
CA GLU A 265 4.60 61.11 -12.41
C GLU A 265 3.59 62.19 -11.95
N VAL A 266 3.17 62.13 -10.67
CA VAL A 266 3.35 63.18 -9.64
C VAL A 266 2.49 62.86 -8.39
N GLN A 267 3.20 62.78 -7.26
CA GLN A 267 2.90 63.04 -5.84
C GLN A 267 1.47 63.39 -5.38
N THR A 268 1.05 62.78 -4.27
CA THR A 268 0.58 63.42 -3.00
C THR A 268 0.15 62.30 -2.01
N ALA A 269 0.86 62.13 -0.89
CA ALA A 269 0.49 62.62 0.45
C ALA A 269 -0.83 62.05 1.01
N VAL A 270 -0.75 61.24 2.07
CA VAL A 270 -1.42 61.40 3.40
C VAL A 270 -1.16 60.14 4.26
N GLN A 271 -0.93 60.41 5.54
CA GLN A 271 -0.47 59.55 6.64
C GLN A 271 -1.36 58.33 6.95
N PRO A 272 -0.84 57.33 7.70
CA PRO A 272 -1.58 56.74 8.79
C PRO A 272 -1.16 57.40 10.11
N ASP A 273 -2.10 58.12 10.73
CA ASP A 273 -1.95 58.59 12.10
C ASP A 273 -1.87 57.40 13.05
N ASN A 274 -0.87 57.52 13.90
CA ASN A 274 -0.51 56.70 15.02
C ASN A 274 -1.26 57.19 16.26
N GLN A 275 -1.74 56.27 17.11
CA GLN A 275 -1.64 56.32 18.58
C GLN A 275 -2.47 55.16 19.13
N GLY A 276 -1.83 54.19 19.79
CA GLY A 276 -1.58 54.26 21.24
C GLY A 276 -2.72 53.49 21.90
N TRP A 277 -2.49 52.46 22.70
CA TRP A 277 -2.20 52.59 24.12
C TRP A 277 -1.18 51.53 24.56
N SER A 278 -0.20 51.97 25.33
CA SER A 278 0.71 51.16 26.14
C SER A 278 0.42 51.39 27.62
N GLU A 279 0.98 50.49 28.43
CA GLU A 279 1.07 50.47 29.90
C GLU A 279 -0.04 49.68 30.62
N SER A 280 0.22 48.78 31.57
CA SER A 280 1.48 48.36 32.22
C SER A 280 1.19 47.17 33.16
N SER A 281 2.24 46.36 33.39
CA SER A 281 2.59 45.63 34.63
C SER A 281 1.57 44.77 35.41
N GLU A 282 1.89 43.48 35.56
CA GLU A 282 1.91 42.75 36.86
C GLU A 282 2.66 41.41 36.66
N THR A 283 3.98 41.37 36.89
CA THR A 283 4.64 40.80 38.09
C THR A 283 4.22 39.36 38.45
N ALA A 284 5.04 38.40 38.03
CA ALA A 284 5.11 37.08 38.65
C ALA A 284 6.13 37.12 39.82
N PRO A 285 5.81 36.63 41.03
CA PRO A 285 6.82 36.48 42.05
C PRO A 285 7.43 35.07 42.00
N ALA A 286 8.76 35.04 42.02
CA ALA A 286 9.54 33.96 42.59
C ALA A 286 9.97 34.41 44.00
N VAL A 287 9.72 33.59 45.03
CA VAL A 287 10.44 33.66 46.32
C VAL A 287 10.73 32.25 46.80
N SER A 288 11.97 32.08 47.22
CA SER A 288 12.61 30.89 47.77
C SER A 288 12.76 30.95 49.29
N THR A 289 12.94 29.77 49.92
CA THR A 289 13.55 29.46 51.24
C THR A 289 12.74 29.85 52.49
N THR A 290 12.57 29.03 53.55
CA THR A 290 13.52 28.26 54.41
C THR A 290 12.80 27.11 55.14
N ALA A 291 13.31 25.87 55.21
CA ALA A 291 14.13 25.24 56.28
C ALA A 291 13.38 24.79 57.56
N GLU A 292 13.54 23.49 57.92
CA GLU A 292 13.30 22.71 59.17
C GLU A 292 12.51 21.42 58.86
N GLU A 293 12.80 20.19 59.31
CA GLU A 293 13.78 19.59 60.22
C GLU A 293 13.65 18.05 60.03
N ALA A 294 14.69 17.27 60.28
CA ALA A 294 14.63 15.79 60.32
C ALA A 294 13.96 15.31 61.64
N PRO A 295 13.52 14.04 61.79
CA PRO A 295 14.47 12.96 62.06
C PRO A 295 14.12 11.62 61.37
N GLY A 296 15.11 10.73 61.32
CA GLY A 296 15.04 9.44 60.64
C GLY A 296 14.45 8.28 61.45
N THR A 297 14.34 7.13 60.79
CA THR A 297 14.37 5.74 61.32
C THR A 297 14.29 4.83 60.08
N GLU A 298 15.38 4.22 59.63
CA GLU A 298 15.85 2.85 59.95
C GLU A 298 14.77 1.73 59.94
N ALA A 299 15.15 0.66 59.23
CA ALA A 299 14.77 -0.75 59.37
C ALA A 299 13.43 -1.25 58.80
N SER A 300 13.47 -1.89 57.62
CA SER A 300 13.52 -3.36 57.47
C SER A 300 13.44 -3.78 55.99
#